data_AF-A0AAE2NVK8-F1
#
_entry.id   AF-A0AAE2NVK8-F1
#
_cell.length_a   1.000
_cell.length_b   1.000
_cell.length_c   1.000
_cell.angle_alpha   90.00
_cell.angle_beta   90.00
_cell.angle_gamma   90.00
#
_symmetry.space_group_name_H-M   'P 1'
#
loop_
_entity.id
_entity.type
_entity.pdbx_description
1 polymer ?
#
loop_
_entity_poly.entity_id
_entity_poly.type
_entity_poly.pdbx_seq_one_letter_code
_entity_poly.pdbx_strand_id
1 'polypeptide(L)'
;MMMIYLFMAFFIANVLGYGGGPASIPLMFEEVVNRYSWLSNDQFSNMLALANALPGPIATKIAAYVGYSAGGWPGFLIALIATVVPSALALIVLLRIIQRFRQSPVIKGMTLSVQPVIAVMMLILTWQIGADGIKAIGWIQSLVIAGISLLALTKFKLHPAFLIIAAFLYGGLVVPHM
;
A
#
# COMPACT_ATOMS: atom_id res chain seq x y z
N MET A 1 -5.05 19.41 24.31
CA MET A 1 -3.75 18.77 24.59
C MET A 1 -3.62 17.44 23.87
N MET A 2 -4.54 16.49 24.08
CA MET A 2 -4.53 15.15 23.45
C MET A 2 -4.39 15.17 21.91
N MET A 3 -5.18 15.99 21.22
CA MET A 3 -5.13 16.09 19.75
C MET A 3 -3.78 16.54 19.21
N ILE A 4 -3.07 17.40 19.93
CA ILE A 4 -1.74 17.89 19.53
C ILE A 4 -0.72 16.76 19.65
N TYR A 5 -0.81 15.93 20.68
CA TYR A 5 0.03 14.75 20.85
C TYR A 5 -0.26 13.71 19.77
N LEU A 6 -1.54 13.44 19.45
CA LEU A 6 -1.91 12.59 18.32
C LEU A 6 -1.32 13.10 17.02
N PHE A 7 -1.45 14.40 16.75
CA PHE A 7 -0.87 15.00 15.56
C PHE A 7 0.66 14.82 15.55
N MET A 8 1.37 15.15 16.63
CA MET A 8 2.83 15.03 16.69
C MET A 8 3.32 13.60 16.57
N ALA A 9 2.70 12.64 17.27
CA ALA A 9 3.06 11.22 17.21
C ALA A 9 3.06 10.71 15.76
N PHE A 10 1.94 10.93 15.06
CA PHE A 10 1.80 10.47 13.68
C PHE A 10 2.59 11.32 12.69
N PHE A 11 2.71 12.62 12.92
CA PHE A 11 3.53 13.50 12.08
C PHE A 11 5.01 13.10 12.11
N ILE A 12 5.57 12.88 13.30
CA ILE A 12 6.98 12.48 13.47
C ILE A 12 7.21 11.09 12.88
N ALA A 13 6.35 10.11 13.18
CA ALA A 13 6.49 8.77 12.64
C ALA A 13 6.42 8.72 11.10
N ASN A 14 5.64 9.61 10.47
CA ASN A 14 5.54 9.70 9.01
C ASN A 14 6.67 10.50 8.37
N VAL A 15 7.12 11.60 8.98
CA VAL A 15 8.21 12.42 8.43
C VAL A 15 9.57 11.74 8.61
N LEU A 16 9.79 11.05 9.73
CA LEU A 16 11.05 10.36 10.03
C LEU A 16 11.07 8.89 9.60
N GLY A 17 9.93 8.31 9.22
CA GLY A 17 9.81 6.94 8.72
C GLY A 17 10.41 6.75 7.33
N TYR A 18 11.74 6.81 7.23
CA TYR A 18 12.47 6.57 6.00
C TYR A 18 12.63 5.05 5.77
N GLY A 19 12.12 4.54 4.64
CA GLY A 19 12.11 3.10 4.32
C GLY A 19 10.73 2.49 4.08
N GLY A 20 9.67 3.31 4.09
CA GLY A 20 8.30 2.87 3.80
C GLY A 20 7.59 2.26 5.02
N GLY A 21 6.48 1.56 4.79
CA GLY A 21 5.62 1.02 5.84
C GLY A 21 6.35 0.26 6.95
N PRO A 22 7.27 -0.68 6.65
CA PRO A 22 8.01 -1.43 7.67
C PRO A 22 8.86 -0.57 8.60
N ALA A 23 9.40 0.56 8.11
CA ALA A 23 10.20 1.49 8.91
C ALA A 23 9.33 2.42 9.77
N SER A 24 8.13 2.77 9.30
CA SER A 24 7.20 3.63 10.04
C SER A 24 6.49 2.90 11.19
N ILE A 25 6.28 1.59 11.10
CA ILE A 25 5.55 0.81 12.12
C ILE A 25 6.25 0.85 13.50
N PRO A 26 7.57 0.60 13.63
CA PRO A 26 8.27 0.72 14.91
C PRO A 26 8.21 2.14 15.50
N LEU A 27 8.28 3.18 14.66
CA LEU A 27 8.16 4.57 15.12
C LEU A 27 6.74 4.85 15.66
N MET A 28 5.71 4.34 14.98
CA MET A 28 4.34 4.42 15.47
C MET A 28 4.17 3.63 16.78
N PHE A 29 4.78 2.46 16.90
CA PHE A 29 4.74 1.66 18.13
C PHE A 29 5.35 2.42 19.30
N GLU A 30 6.53 3.01 19.11
CA GLU A 30 7.21 3.80 20.14
C GLU A 30 6.33 4.96 20.64
N GLU A 31 5.73 5.71 19.71
CA GLU A 31 4.88 6.84 20.09
C GLU A 31 3.55 6.39 20.74
N VAL A 32 2.88 5.39 20.17
CA VAL A 32 1.53 4.98 20.58
C VAL A 32 1.53 4.13 21.85
N VAL A 33 2.51 3.23 22.00
CA VAL A 33 2.57 2.25 23.10
C VAL A 33 3.49 2.74 24.21
N ASN A 34 4.74 3.09 23.88
CA ASN A 34 5.75 3.40 24.89
C ASN A 34 5.63 4.84 25.42
N ARG A 35 5.46 5.83 24.53
CA ARG A 35 5.42 7.26 24.92
C ARG A 35 4.06 7.69 25.45
N TYR A 36 2.99 7.46 24.69
CA TYR A 36 1.65 7.97 25.03
C TYR A 36 0.73 6.92 25.64
N SER A 37 1.09 5.63 25.56
CA SER A 37 0.35 4.50 26.14
C SER A 37 -1.16 4.50 25.79
N TRP A 38 -1.51 4.92 24.57
CA TRP A 38 -2.88 4.86 24.09
C TRP A 38 -3.35 3.43 23.81
N LEU A 39 -2.41 2.55 23.46
CA LEU A 39 -2.64 1.12 23.28
C LEU A 39 -1.60 0.30 24.06
N SER A 40 -1.99 -0.88 24.51
CA SER A 40 -1.06 -1.91 24.97
C SER A 40 -0.34 -2.62 23.82
N ASN A 41 0.72 -3.35 24.13
CA ASN A 41 1.45 -4.21 23.18
C ASN A 41 0.52 -5.14 22.40
N ASP A 42 -0.41 -5.80 23.10
CA ASP A 42 -1.35 -6.74 22.49
C ASP A 42 -2.36 -6.02 21.58
N GLN A 43 -2.87 -4.87 22.02
CA GLN A 43 -3.80 -4.08 21.21
C GLN A 43 -3.14 -3.55 19.94
N PHE A 44 -1.88 -3.08 20.03
CA PHE A 44 -1.14 -2.63 18.85
C PHE A 44 -0.85 -3.80 17.90
N SER A 45 -0.44 -4.95 18.43
CA SER A 45 -0.16 -6.15 17.64
C SER A 45 -1.41 -6.65 16.90
N ASN A 46 -2.55 -6.70 17.59
CA ASN A 46 -3.84 -7.05 17.00
C ASN A 46 -4.26 -6.04 15.92
N MET A 47 -4.07 -4.74 16.17
CA MET A 47 -4.36 -3.72 15.18
C MET A 47 -3.43 -3.81 13.96
N LEU A 48 -2.15 -4.12 14.15
CA LEU A 48 -1.20 -4.34 13.06
C LEU A 48 -1.60 -5.56 12.23
N ALA A 49 -2.06 -6.64 12.85
CA ALA A 49 -2.59 -7.81 12.14
C ALA A 49 -3.82 -7.46 11.30
N LEU A 50 -4.79 -6.74 11.89
CA LEU A 50 -5.97 -6.22 11.18
C LEU A 50 -5.58 -5.29 10.02
N ALA A 51 -4.62 -4.41 10.25
CA ALA A 51 -4.13 -3.50 9.22
C ALA A 51 -3.43 -4.24 8.08
N ASN A 52 -2.80 -5.40 8.32
CA ASN A 52 -2.23 -6.22 7.24
C ASN A 52 -3.31 -7.02 6.49
N ALA A 53 -4.37 -7.46 7.17
CA ALA A 53 -5.46 -8.22 6.55
C ALA A 53 -6.31 -7.36 5.60
N LEU A 54 -6.53 -6.09 5.95
CA LEU A 54 -7.29 -5.17 5.10
C LEU A 54 -6.44 -4.68 3.91
N PRO A 55 -7.03 -4.41 2.74
CA PRO A 55 -6.32 -3.75 1.65
C PRO A 55 -5.91 -2.32 2.01
N GLY A 56 -4.91 -1.77 1.33
CA GLY A 56 -4.47 -0.38 1.46
C GLY A 56 -3.33 -0.14 2.47
N PRO A 57 -2.91 1.13 2.65
CA PRO A 57 -1.72 1.48 3.42
C PRO A 57 -1.87 1.13 4.91
N ILE A 58 -0.90 0.40 5.46
CA ILE A 58 -0.93 -0.06 6.87
C ILE A 58 -0.91 1.14 7.84
N ALA A 59 -0.03 2.11 7.57
CA ALA A 59 0.15 3.32 8.39
C ALA A 59 -1.15 4.11 8.59
N THR A 60 -1.96 4.28 7.53
CA THR A 60 -3.22 5.04 7.63
C THR A 60 -4.28 4.32 8.44
N LYS A 61 -4.33 2.98 8.36
CA LYS A 61 -5.24 2.16 9.18
C LYS A 61 -4.89 2.24 10.66
N ILE A 62 -3.61 2.11 11.01
CA ILE A 62 -3.13 2.25 12.39
C ILE A 62 -3.46 3.67 12.91
N ALA A 63 -3.16 4.70 12.14
CA ALA A 63 -3.47 6.09 12.51
C ALA A 63 -4.97 6.32 12.75
N ALA A 64 -5.82 5.81 11.85
CA ALA A 64 -7.28 5.88 12.00
C ALA A 64 -7.75 5.24 13.30
N TYR A 65 -7.32 4.01 13.59
CA TYR A 65 -7.77 3.27 14.77
C TYR A 65 -7.26 3.90 16.08
N VAL A 66 -5.97 4.24 16.14
CA VAL A 66 -5.37 4.87 17.33
C VAL A 66 -5.99 6.25 17.56
N GLY A 67 -6.15 7.06 16.50
CA GLY A 67 -6.79 8.35 16.58
C GLY A 67 -8.22 8.26 17.09
N TYR A 68 -9.00 7.29 16.60
CA TYR A 68 -10.35 7.04 17.09
C TYR A 68 -10.36 6.58 18.55
N SER A 69 -9.47 5.67 18.92
CA SER A 69 -9.40 5.11 20.28
C SER A 69 -9.00 6.17 21.32
N ALA A 70 -8.07 7.06 20.98
CA ALA A 70 -7.56 8.08 21.89
C ALA A 70 -8.41 9.36 21.95
N GLY A 71 -9.12 9.70 20.86
CA GLY A 71 -9.81 11.01 20.75
C GLY A 71 -11.12 11.00 19.98
N GLY A 72 -11.72 9.83 19.74
CA GLY A 72 -12.95 9.67 18.97
C GLY A 72 -12.81 10.16 17.52
N TRP A 73 -13.93 10.60 16.93
CA TRP A 73 -13.95 11.14 15.56
C TRP A 73 -12.96 12.29 15.31
N PRO A 74 -12.79 13.27 16.22
CA PRO A 74 -11.77 14.30 16.05
C PRO A 74 -10.34 13.73 16.04
N GLY A 75 -10.04 12.78 16.93
CA GLY A 75 -8.73 12.12 16.98
C GLY A 75 -8.44 11.31 15.72
N PHE A 76 -9.44 10.60 15.18
CA PHE A 76 -9.37 9.89 13.90
C PHE A 76 -8.96 10.82 12.75
N LEU A 77 -9.65 11.96 12.60
CA LEU A 77 -9.35 12.92 11.54
C LEU A 77 -7.94 13.50 11.67
N ILE A 78 -7.54 13.86 12.89
CA ILE A 78 -6.24 14.48 13.14
C ILE A 78 -5.09 13.51 12.90
N ALA A 79 -5.21 12.26 13.36
CA ALA A 79 -4.20 11.23 13.12
C ALA A 79 -4.05 10.91 11.62
N LEU A 80 -5.18 10.87 10.87
CA LEU A 80 -5.14 10.70 9.42
C LEU A 80 -4.50 11.88 8.70
N ILE A 81 -4.84 13.11 9.09
CA ILE A 81 -4.25 14.33 8.52
C ILE A 81 -2.74 14.33 8.76
N ALA A 82 -2.30 14.07 10.00
CA ALA A 82 -0.90 14.00 10.37
C ALA A 82 -0.12 12.93 9.59
N THR A 83 -0.80 11.86 9.18
CA THR A 83 -0.21 10.76 8.42
C THR A 83 -0.13 11.05 6.92
N VAL A 84 -1.20 11.57 6.33
CA VAL A 84 -1.33 11.65 4.85
C VAL A 84 -0.86 12.99 4.30
N VAL A 85 -1.22 14.10 4.97
CA VAL A 85 -1.03 15.45 4.42
C VAL A 85 0.46 15.82 4.26
N PRO A 86 1.37 15.53 5.21
CA PRO A 86 2.78 15.88 5.06
C PRO A 86 3.43 15.23 3.83
N SER A 87 3.20 13.92 3.62
CA SER A 87 3.74 13.19 2.48
C SER A 87 3.11 13.65 1.16
N ALA A 88 1.80 13.93 1.15
CA ALA A 88 1.13 14.47 -0.02
C ALA A 88 1.67 15.85 -0.41
N LEU A 89 1.87 16.75 0.57
CA LEU A 89 2.45 18.06 0.33
C LEU A 89 3.90 17.96 -0.16
N ALA A 90 4.73 17.12 0.46
CA ALA A 90 6.10 16.89 0.03
C ALA A 90 6.16 16.39 -1.43
N LEU A 91 5.27 15.46 -1.79
CA LEU A 91 5.14 14.96 -3.16
C LEU A 91 4.73 16.06 -4.15
N ILE A 92 3.70 16.85 -3.81
CA ILE A 92 3.23 17.97 -4.66
C ILE A 92 4.36 18.98 -4.90
N VAL A 93 5.11 19.34 -3.86
CA VAL A 93 6.25 20.25 -3.96
C VAL A 93 7.34 19.66 -4.86
N LEU A 94 7.69 18.39 -4.67
CA LEU A 94 8.67 17.70 -5.49
C LEU A 94 8.26 17.66 -6.97
N LEU A 95 7.00 17.30 -7.24
CA LEU A 95 6.47 17.27 -8.61
C LEU A 95 6.50 18.66 -9.25
N ARG A 96 6.19 19.71 -8.50
CA ARG A 96 6.28 21.09 -8.99
C ARG A 96 7.72 21.48 -9.36
N ILE A 97 8.70 21.05 -8.58
CA ILE A 97 10.13 21.25 -8.87
C ILE A 97 10.51 20.49 -10.15
N ILE A 98 10.17 19.21 -10.25
CA ILE A 98 10.45 18.39 -11.45
C ILE A 98 9.84 19.03 -12.70
N GLN A 99 8.59 19.50 -12.62
CA GLN A 99 7.92 20.17 -13.74
C GLN A 99 8.59 21.48 -14.13
N ARG A 100 9.00 22.30 -13.15
CA ARG A 100 9.68 23.58 -13.39
C ARG A 100 10.99 23.39 -14.16
N PHE A 101 11.72 22.32 -13.88
CA PHE A 101 13.02 22.05 -14.49
C PHE A 101 13.00 20.87 -15.49
N ARG A 102 11.83 20.55 -16.06
CA ARG A 102 11.64 19.39 -16.96
C ARG A 102 12.53 19.44 -18.22
N GLN A 103 12.95 20.63 -18.63
CA GLN A 103 13.84 20.83 -19.79
C GLN A 103 15.32 20.56 -19.48
N SER A 104 15.69 20.41 -18.20
CA SER A 104 17.05 20.05 -17.82
C SER A 104 17.35 18.60 -18.22
N PRO A 105 18.46 18.33 -18.95
CA PRO A 105 18.87 16.98 -19.30
C PRO A 105 19.05 16.06 -18.09
N VAL A 106 19.49 16.62 -16.95
CA VAL A 106 19.72 15.87 -15.71
C VAL A 106 18.39 15.35 -15.13
N ILE A 107 17.39 16.21 -14.99
CA ILE A 107 16.09 15.84 -14.41
C ILE A 107 15.31 14.90 -15.34
N LYS A 108 15.41 15.15 -16.65
CA LYS A 108 14.89 14.23 -17.65
C LYS A 108 15.54 12.85 -17.54
N GLY A 109 16.87 12.79 -17.41
CA GLY A 109 17.63 11.55 -17.20
C GLY A 109 17.24 10.82 -15.92
N MET A 110 17.15 11.54 -14.79
CA MET A 110 16.69 10.97 -13.51
C MET A 110 15.28 10.38 -13.62
N THR A 111 14.35 11.11 -14.24
CA THR A 111 12.96 10.66 -14.40
C THR A 111 12.86 9.45 -15.32
N LEU A 112 13.60 9.45 -16.44
CA LEU A 112 13.64 8.31 -17.36
C LEU A 112 14.27 7.07 -16.72
N SER A 113 15.24 7.25 -15.82
CA SER A 113 15.90 6.15 -15.10
C SER A 113 14.96 5.42 -14.13
N VAL A 114 13.85 6.03 -13.73
CA VAL A 114 12.81 5.37 -12.90
C VAL A 114 12.03 4.33 -13.71
N GLN A 115 11.82 4.53 -15.01
CA GLN A 115 11.05 3.61 -15.87
C GLN A 115 11.58 2.17 -15.89
N PRO A 116 12.90 1.90 -16.10
CA PRO A 116 13.42 0.53 -16.06
C PRO A 116 13.30 -0.10 -14.66
N VAL A 117 13.44 0.70 -13.58
CA VAL A 117 13.23 0.20 -12.21
C VAL A 117 11.79 -0.27 -12.03
N ILE A 118 10.81 0.54 -12.45
CA ILE A 118 9.39 0.16 -12.42
C ILE A 118 9.15 -1.09 -13.27
N ALA A 119 9.74 -1.19 -14.46
CA ALA A 119 9.57 -2.35 -15.33
C ALA A 119 10.06 -3.65 -14.67
N VAL A 120 11.25 -3.62 -14.05
CA VAL A 120 11.80 -4.76 -13.31
C VAL A 120 10.93 -5.10 -12.10
N MET A 121 10.48 -4.10 -11.33
CA MET A 121 9.59 -4.33 -10.19
C MET A 121 8.27 -4.99 -10.61
N MET A 122 7.65 -4.53 -11.68
CA MET A 122 6.43 -5.11 -12.23
C MET A 122 6.66 -6.54 -12.73
N LEU A 123 7.81 -6.81 -13.35
CA LEU A 123 8.19 -8.15 -13.81
C LEU A 123 8.35 -9.10 -12.62
N ILE A 124 9.07 -8.70 -11.57
CA ILE A 124 9.25 -9.50 -10.36
C ILE A 124 7.89 -9.79 -9.70
N LEU A 125 7.04 -8.78 -9.57
CA LEU A 125 5.71 -8.93 -8.99
C LEU A 125 4.85 -9.91 -9.81
N THR A 126 4.86 -9.76 -11.14
CA THR A 126 4.14 -10.65 -12.05
C THR A 126 4.64 -12.08 -11.94
N TRP A 127 5.97 -12.27 -11.84
CA TRP A 127 6.59 -13.58 -11.67
C TRP A 127 6.21 -14.23 -10.34
N GLN A 128 6.25 -13.48 -9.23
CA GLN A 128 5.88 -13.99 -7.91
C GLN A 128 4.42 -14.43 -7.88
N ILE A 129 3.49 -13.54 -8.28
CA ILE A 129 2.05 -13.85 -8.32
C ILE A 129 1.77 -15.02 -9.28
N GLY A 130 2.45 -15.05 -10.43
CA GLY A 130 2.33 -16.13 -11.41
C GLY A 130 2.81 -17.48 -10.87
N ALA A 131 3.95 -17.50 -10.18
CA ALA A 131 4.50 -18.71 -9.57
C ALA A 131 3.60 -19.27 -8.47
N ASP A 132 3.01 -18.39 -7.64
CA ASP A 132 2.05 -18.79 -6.61
C ASP A 132 0.76 -19.33 -7.23
N GLY A 133 0.27 -18.69 -8.30
CA GLY A 133 -0.85 -19.19 -9.09
C GLY A 133 -0.59 -20.60 -9.65
N ILE A 134 0.58 -20.83 -10.28
CA ILE A 134 0.95 -22.14 -10.84
C ILE A 134 1.00 -23.23 -9.76
N LYS A 135 1.51 -22.93 -8.57
CA LYS A 135 1.52 -23.88 -7.44
C LYS A 135 0.11 -24.21 -6.95
N ALA A 136 -0.82 -23.25 -7.00
CA ALA A 136 -2.18 -23.43 -6.49
C ALA A 136 -3.07 -24.26 -7.42
N ILE A 137 -3.02 -24.03 -8.74
CA ILE A 137 -3.96 -24.65 -9.72
C ILE A 137 -3.29 -25.56 -10.76
N GLY A 138 -1.96 -25.64 -10.76
CA GLY A 138 -1.18 -26.42 -11.72
C GLY A 138 -0.88 -25.67 -13.02
N TRP A 139 0.23 -26.03 -13.66
CA TRP A 139 0.82 -25.28 -14.77
C TRP A 139 -0.09 -25.15 -16.00
N ILE A 140 -0.87 -26.19 -16.32
CA ILE A 140 -1.76 -26.23 -17.48
C ILE A 140 -2.89 -25.21 -17.33
N GLN A 141 -3.57 -25.21 -16.17
CA GLN A 141 -4.69 -24.31 -15.91
C GLN A 141 -4.21 -22.85 -15.88
N SER A 142 -3.07 -22.58 -15.25
CA SER A 142 -2.48 -21.24 -15.23
C SER A 142 -2.15 -20.73 -16.63
N LEU A 143 -1.58 -21.56 -17.50
CA LEU A 143 -1.28 -21.17 -18.88
C LEU A 143 -2.54 -20.90 -19.71
N VAL A 144 -3.59 -21.70 -19.54
CA VAL A 144 -4.88 -21.50 -20.22
C VAL A 144 -5.51 -20.18 -19.78
N ILE A 145 -5.58 -19.93 -18.47
CA ILE A 145 -6.13 -18.69 -17.91
C ILE A 145 -5.29 -17.48 -18.37
N ALA A 146 -3.97 -17.58 -18.37
CA ALA A 146 -3.08 -16.53 -18.86
C ALA A 146 -3.30 -16.23 -20.35
N GLY A 147 -3.41 -17.27 -21.19
CA GLY A 147 -3.67 -17.14 -22.62
C GLY A 147 -5.04 -16.50 -22.92
N ILE A 148 -6.10 -16.95 -22.24
CA ILE A 148 -7.45 -16.36 -22.37
C ILE A 148 -7.43 -14.89 -21.92
N SER A 149 -6.77 -14.61 -20.79
CA SER A 149 -6.66 -13.24 -20.25
C SER A 149 -5.90 -12.33 -21.21
N LEU A 150 -4.81 -12.81 -21.80
CA LEU A 150 -4.02 -12.05 -22.77
C LEU A 150 -4.88 -11.71 -24.00
N LEU A 151 -5.61 -12.66 -24.57
CA LEU A 151 -6.47 -12.45 -25.73
C LEU A 151 -7.64 -11.50 -25.41
N ALA A 152 -8.28 -11.69 -24.26
CA ALA A 152 -9.37 -10.84 -23.78
C ALA A 152 -8.95 -9.38 -23.61
N LEU A 153 -7.76 -9.14 -23.06
CA LEU A 153 -7.23 -7.79 -22.84
C LEU A 153 -6.74 -7.14 -24.14
N THR A 154 -6.01 -7.88 -24.98
CA THR A 154 -5.36 -7.31 -26.17
C THR A 154 -6.30 -7.18 -27.36
N LYS A 155 -7.06 -8.23 -27.68
CA LYS A 155 -7.90 -8.29 -28.88
C LYS A 155 -9.30 -7.76 -28.61
N PHE A 156 -9.90 -8.15 -27.49
CA PHE A 156 -11.28 -7.78 -27.14
C PHE A 156 -11.38 -6.51 -26.30
N LYS A 157 -10.24 -5.97 -25.82
CA LYS A 157 -10.17 -4.77 -24.95
C LYS A 157 -11.15 -4.84 -23.77
N LEU A 158 -11.38 -6.04 -23.25
CA LEU A 158 -12.30 -6.25 -22.13
C LEU A 158 -11.74 -5.58 -20.88
N HIS A 159 -12.64 -5.02 -20.07
CA HIS A 159 -12.25 -4.40 -18.81
C HIS A 159 -11.66 -5.47 -17.87
N PRO A 160 -10.47 -5.26 -17.26
CA PRO A 160 -9.81 -6.26 -16.41
C PRO A 160 -10.69 -6.77 -15.27
N ALA A 161 -11.59 -5.94 -14.74
CA ALA A 161 -12.52 -6.33 -13.68
C ALA A 161 -13.37 -7.58 -14.03
N PHE A 162 -13.84 -7.70 -15.28
CA PHE A 162 -14.64 -8.86 -15.69
C PHE A 162 -13.82 -10.15 -15.72
N LEU A 163 -12.57 -10.05 -16.16
CA LEU A 163 -11.62 -11.17 -16.15
C LEU A 163 -11.32 -11.63 -14.72
N ILE A 164 -11.12 -10.68 -13.80
CA ILE A 164 -10.88 -10.97 -12.38
C ILE A 164 -12.11 -11.68 -11.79
N ILE A 165 -13.33 -11.20 -12.04
CA ILE A 165 -14.55 -11.83 -11.55
C ILE A 165 -14.69 -13.25 -12.11
N ALA A 166 -14.48 -13.44 -13.42
CA ALA A 166 -14.56 -14.76 -14.05
C ALA A 166 -13.52 -15.74 -13.50
N ALA A 167 -12.27 -15.29 -13.31
CA ALA A 167 -11.20 -16.09 -12.71
C ALA A 167 -11.51 -16.44 -11.25
N PHE A 168 -12.11 -15.52 -10.49
CA PHE A 168 -12.51 -15.74 -9.11
C PHE A 168 -13.66 -16.76 -9.01
N LEU A 169 -14.67 -16.67 -9.89
CA LEU A 169 -15.76 -17.65 -9.96
C LEU A 169 -15.25 -19.03 -10.36
N TYR A 170 -14.35 -19.11 -11.36
CA TYR A 170 -13.72 -20.36 -11.75
C TYR A 170 -12.90 -20.95 -10.59
N GLY A 171 -12.08 -20.13 -9.95
CA GLY A 171 -11.29 -20.51 -8.77
C GLY A 171 -12.16 -21.03 -7.63
N GLY A 172 -13.27 -20.36 -7.32
CA GLY A 172 -14.16 -20.75 -6.24
C GLY A 172 -15.03 -21.97 -6.50
N LEU A 173 -15.29 -22.33 -7.76
CA LEU A 173 -16.15 -23.47 -8.12
C LEU A 173 -15.35 -24.73 -8.47
N VAL A 174 -14.16 -24.59 -9.06
CA VAL A 174 -13.43 -25.72 -9.65
C VAL A 174 -12.26 -26.18 -8.77
N VAL A 175 -11.54 -25.25 -8.14
CA VAL A 175 -10.35 -25.55 -7.32
C VAL A 175 -10.68 -26.25 -5.99
N PRO A 176 -11.81 -25.99 -5.29
CA PRO A 176 -12.14 -26.72 -4.06
C PRO A 176 -12.51 -28.19 -4.26
N HIS A 177 -12.66 -28.64 -5.51
CA HIS A 177 -13.11 -29.98 -5.87
C HIS A 177 -12.06 -30.80 -6.64
N MET A 178 -10.82 -30.29 -6.70
CA MET A 178 -9.63 -30.98 -7.21
C MET A 178 -8.64 -31.23 -6.07
#